data_AF-A0A9E5ULQ1-F1
#
_entry.id   AF-A0A9E5ULQ1-F1
#
_cell.length_a   1.000
_cell.length_b   1.000
_cell.length_c   1.000
_cell.angle_alpha   90.00
_cell.angle_beta   90.00
_cell.angle_gamma   90.00
#
_symmetry.space_group_name_H-M   'P 1'
#
loop_
_entity.id
_entity.type
_entity.pdbx_description
1 polymer ?
#
loop_
_entity_poly.entity_id
_entity_poly.type
_entity_poly.pdbx_seq_one_letter_code
_entity_poly.pdbx_strand_id
1 'polypeptide(L)'
;MERFRDQPLRSRAHIAVFSSSKVGNFVLTTPLLRGLKENILTVSSIFGSDITADFERHSPYIDFRFSLYSKRPDFLEALTAAVVERRQVAGDYDLAINCDEFSELNLVAVTAIRPQYLAGAGLSPDFQRKFAQAMTCLQLLTG
;
A
#
# COMPACT_ATOMS: atom_id res chain seq x y z
N MET A 1 9.13 -7.16 -7.17
CA MET A 1 7.70 -6.82 -7.15
C MET A 1 6.97 -7.65 -8.20
N GLU A 2 6.05 -8.48 -7.73
CA GLU A 2 5.21 -9.38 -8.51
C GLU A 2 3.73 -9.14 -8.18
N ARG A 3 2.79 -9.66 -8.98
CA ARG A 3 1.37 -9.59 -8.66
C ARG A 3 1.01 -10.56 -7.54
N PHE A 4 0.28 -10.07 -6.54
CA PHE A 4 -0.30 -10.94 -5.54
C PHE A 4 -1.46 -11.76 -6.16
N ARG A 5 -1.38 -13.08 -6.02
CA ARG A 5 -2.30 -14.12 -6.53
C ARG A 5 -2.39 -15.23 -5.47
N ASP A 6 -2.59 -14.83 -4.22
CA ASP A 6 -2.68 -15.74 -3.07
C ASP A 6 -1.41 -16.54 -2.80
N GLN A 7 -0.23 -15.99 -3.16
CA GLN A 7 1.03 -16.57 -2.72
C GLN A 7 1.10 -16.56 -1.19
N PRO A 8 1.70 -17.59 -0.57
CA PRO A 8 1.88 -17.60 0.87
C PRO A 8 2.74 -16.40 1.31
N LEU A 9 2.27 -15.67 2.32
CA LEU A 9 3.06 -14.66 3.01
C LEU A 9 3.74 -15.28 4.24
N ARG A 10 4.86 -14.68 4.69
CA ARG A 10 5.52 -15.12 5.93
C ARG A 10 4.60 -14.95 7.15
N SER A 11 4.88 -15.70 8.21
CA SER A 11 4.09 -15.72 9.46
C SER A 11 3.95 -14.37 10.17
N ARG A 12 4.82 -13.39 9.85
CA ARG A 12 4.70 -11.99 10.29
C ARG A 12 4.85 -10.99 9.14
N ALA A 13 3.93 -11.08 8.17
CA ALA A 13 4.00 -10.28 6.95
C ALA A 13 3.88 -8.77 7.25
N HIS A 14 4.79 -7.99 6.68
CA HIS A 14 4.76 -6.53 6.69
C HIS A 14 4.00 -6.05 5.45
N ILE A 15 2.81 -5.50 5.68
CA ILE A 15 1.87 -5.12 4.64
C ILE A 15 1.72 -3.61 4.60
N ALA A 16 1.90 -3.01 3.42
CA ALA A 16 1.61 -1.62 3.17
C ALA A 16 0.23 -1.46 2.54
N VAL A 17 -0.61 -0.59 3.10
CA VAL A 17 -1.92 -0.23 2.53
C VAL A 17 -1.89 1.22 2.08
N PHE A 18 -2.07 1.46 0.78
CA PHE A 18 -2.11 2.79 0.19
C PHE A 18 -3.57 3.21 0.01
N SER A 19 -3.98 4.26 0.72
CA SER A 19 -5.34 4.80 0.63
C SER A 19 -5.36 6.12 -0.15
N SER A 20 -6.49 6.83 -0.14
CA SER A 20 -6.61 8.16 -0.76
C SER A 20 -6.74 9.26 0.29
N SER A 21 -6.78 10.51 -0.17
CA SER A 21 -7.01 11.69 0.67
C SER A 21 -8.49 11.91 1.06
N LYS A 22 -9.38 10.95 0.76
CA LYS A 22 -10.82 11.07 1.00
C LYS A 22 -11.22 10.22 2.20
N VAL A 23 -11.92 10.83 3.17
CA VAL A 23 -12.44 10.13 4.36
C VAL A 23 -13.29 8.91 3.99
N GLY A 24 -14.12 9.03 2.95
CA GLY A 24 -14.93 7.91 2.47
C GLY A 24 -14.10 6.68 2.07
N ASN A 25 -12.94 6.86 1.45
CA ASN A 25 -12.05 5.74 1.12
C ASN A 25 -11.44 5.13 2.39
N PHE A 26 -11.10 5.91 3.41
CA PHE A 26 -10.59 5.36 4.67
C PHE A 26 -11.62 4.46 5.36
N VAL A 27 -12.89 4.89 5.40
CA VAL A 27 -13.99 4.06 5.92
C VAL A 27 -14.08 2.73 5.17
N LEU A 28 -13.98 2.76 3.83
CA LEU A 28 -14.00 1.55 3.00
C LEU A 28 -12.72 0.69 3.12
N THR A 29 -11.60 1.29 3.53
CA THR A 29 -10.33 0.59 3.76
C THR A 29 -10.33 -0.12 5.13
N THR A 30 -11.21 0.27 6.06
CA THR A 30 -11.22 -0.25 7.43
C THR A 30 -11.54 -1.75 7.53
N PRO A 31 -12.52 -2.32 6.81
CA PRO A 31 -12.75 -3.78 6.81
C PRO A 31 -11.54 -4.58 6.30
N LEU A 32 -10.81 -4.06 5.30
CA LEU A 32 -9.57 -4.67 4.83
C LEU A 32 -8.53 -4.69 5.96
N LEU A 33 -8.27 -3.55 6.59
CA LEU A 33 -7.30 -3.46 7.70
C LEU A 33 -7.65 -4.41 8.85
N ARG A 34 -8.94 -4.48 9.21
CA ARG A 34 -9.45 -5.42 10.19
C ARG A 34 -9.17 -6.87 9.78
N GLY A 35 -9.53 -7.23 8.56
CA GLY A 35 -9.31 -8.58 8.03
C GLY A 35 -7.84 -8.98 8.01
N LEU A 36 -6.94 -8.05 7.68
CA LEU A 36 -5.49 -8.28 7.75
C LEU A 36 -5.00 -8.51 9.17
N LYS A 37 -5.53 -7.77 10.16
CA LYS A 37 -5.11 -7.87 11.56
C LYS A 37 -5.63 -9.14 12.24
N GLU A 38 -6.85 -9.57 11.89
CA GLU A 38 -7.52 -10.71 12.52
C GLU A 38 -7.11 -12.07 11.92
N ASN A 39 -6.83 -12.16 10.62
CA ASN A 39 -6.60 -13.46 9.96
C ASN A 39 -5.13 -13.84 9.79
N ILE A 40 -4.23 -12.88 9.87
CA ILE A 40 -2.80 -13.06 9.65
C ILE A 40 -2.10 -12.21 10.71
N LEU A 41 -1.04 -12.72 11.34
CA LEU A 41 -0.20 -11.92 12.25
C LEU A 41 0.55 -10.86 11.43
N THR A 42 -0.13 -9.80 11.02
CA THR A 42 0.42 -8.79 10.12
C THR A 42 0.91 -7.59 10.89
N VAL A 43 1.94 -6.98 10.29
CA VAL A 43 2.38 -5.64 10.64
C VAL A 43 1.86 -4.71 9.55
N SER A 44 0.88 -3.86 9.88
CA SER A 44 0.19 -3.01 8.92
C SER A 44 0.72 -1.58 8.95
N SER A 45 1.17 -1.11 7.79
CA SER A 45 1.61 0.26 7.57
C SER A 45 0.62 0.94 6.63
N ILE A 46 -0.07 1.99 7.07
CA ILE A 46 -0.93 2.78 6.19
C ILE A 46 -0.17 3.96 5.59
N PHE A 47 -0.33 4.14 4.30
CA PHE A 47 0.13 5.28 3.53
C PHE A 47 -1.11 6.08 3.12
N GLY A 48 -1.44 7.07 3.96
CA GLY A 48 -2.71 7.80 3.96
C GLY A 48 -2.51 9.29 3.73
N SER A 49 -3.28 10.12 4.44
CA SER A 49 -3.28 11.57 4.24
C SER A 49 -3.37 12.35 5.55
N ASP A 50 -2.98 13.64 5.51
CA ASP A 50 -3.20 14.53 6.66
C ASP A 50 -4.70 14.68 6.99
N ILE A 51 -5.59 14.56 6.01
CA ILE A 51 -7.05 14.66 6.17
C ILE A 51 -7.59 13.48 7.00
N THR A 52 -7.05 12.28 6.81
CA THR A 52 -7.51 11.05 7.46
C THR A 52 -6.69 10.68 8.70
N ALA A 53 -5.67 11.49 9.03
CA ALA A 53 -4.67 11.16 10.04
C ALA A 53 -5.26 10.89 11.44
N ASP A 54 -6.31 11.61 11.85
CA ASP A 54 -6.96 11.38 13.14
C ASP A 54 -7.63 10.01 13.20
N PHE A 55 -8.32 9.59 12.13
CA PHE A 55 -8.91 8.25 12.08
C PHE A 55 -7.85 7.16 12.05
N GLU A 56 -6.77 7.38 11.29
CA GLU A 56 -5.65 6.44 11.18
C GLU A 56 -4.96 6.22 12.52
N ARG A 57 -4.71 7.29 13.28
CA ARG A 57 -4.05 7.23 14.60
C ARG A 57 -4.86 6.46 15.65
N HIS A 58 -6.19 6.51 15.57
CA HIS A 58 -7.07 5.85 16.52
C HIS A 58 -7.52 4.45 16.06
N SER A 59 -7.06 4.00 14.89
CA SER A 59 -7.41 2.67 14.39
C SER A 59 -6.56 1.59 15.07
N PRO A 60 -7.17 0.57 15.71
CA PRO A 60 -6.41 -0.55 16.31
C PRO A 60 -5.81 -1.49 15.25
N TYR A 61 -6.12 -1.29 13.98
CA TYR A 61 -5.69 -2.14 12.87
C TYR A 61 -4.46 -1.60 12.13
N ILE A 62 -3.86 -0.51 12.62
CA ILE A 62 -2.76 0.21 11.97
C ILE A 62 -1.58 0.27 12.94
N ASP A 63 -0.46 -0.35 12.58
CA ASP A 63 0.76 -0.32 13.41
C ASP A 63 1.65 0.89 13.10
N PHE A 64 1.53 1.45 11.89
CA PHE A 64 2.30 2.61 11.46
C PHE A 64 1.52 3.42 10.42
N ARG A 65 1.71 4.75 10.42
CA ARG A 65 1.16 5.63 9.39
C ARG A 65 2.17 6.60 8.80
N PHE A 66 2.02 6.87 7.51
CA PHE A 66 2.69 7.96 6.82
C PHE A 66 1.69 8.75 5.96
N SER A 67 1.74 10.08 6.01
CA SER A 67 0.93 10.93 5.13
C SER A 67 1.58 11.05 3.75
N LEU A 68 1.07 10.29 2.78
CA LEU A 68 1.42 10.52 1.37
C LEU A 68 0.89 11.86 0.89
N TYR A 69 -0.37 12.16 1.20
CA TYR A 69 -0.97 13.44 0.85
C TYR A 69 -0.77 14.41 2.01
N SER A 70 0.33 15.16 1.94
CA SER A 70 0.68 16.22 2.88
C SER A 70 1.17 17.46 2.14
N LYS A 71 1.25 18.59 2.85
CA LYS A 71 1.80 19.85 2.31
C LYS A 71 3.31 20.01 2.58
N ARG A 72 4.00 18.92 2.89
CA ARG A 72 5.39 18.98 3.34
C ARG A 72 6.35 19.21 2.15
N PRO A 73 7.31 20.14 2.24
CA PRO A 73 8.25 20.40 1.17
C PRO A 73 9.33 19.31 1.03
N ASP A 74 9.64 18.60 2.12
CA ASP A 74 10.64 17.52 2.24
C ASP A 74 10.03 16.12 1.99
N PHE A 75 9.02 16.04 1.12
CA PHE A 75 8.18 14.85 1.00
C PHE A 75 8.97 13.57 0.66
N LEU A 76 9.87 13.66 -0.31
CA LEU A 76 10.62 12.49 -0.79
C LEU A 76 11.62 12.04 0.27
N GLU A 77 12.35 12.95 0.89
CA GLU A 77 13.29 12.67 1.97
C GLU A 77 12.56 12.00 3.14
N ALA A 78 11.39 12.52 3.51
CA ALA A 78 10.61 11.97 4.59
C ALA A 78 9.99 10.61 4.27
N LEU A 79 9.52 10.40 3.04
CA LEU A 79 9.02 9.09 2.60
C LEU A 79 10.15 8.06 2.64
N THR A 80 11.33 8.40 2.12
CA THR A 80 12.50 7.53 2.18
C THR A 80 12.89 7.21 3.61
N ALA A 81 12.98 8.21 4.48
CA ALA A 81 13.32 8.02 5.89
C ALA A 81 12.30 7.11 6.60
N ALA A 82 11.00 7.38 6.43
CA ALA A 82 9.93 6.59 7.02
C ALA A 82 9.95 5.13 6.55
N VAL A 83 10.20 4.88 5.26
CA VAL A 83 10.29 3.52 4.69
C VAL A 83 11.50 2.78 5.24
N VAL A 84 12.66 3.44 5.34
CA VAL A 84 13.88 2.85 5.89
C VAL A 84 13.69 2.49 7.37
N GLU A 85 13.22 3.43 8.18
CA GLU A 85 12.93 3.21 9.60
C GLU A 85 11.91 2.08 9.78
N ARG A 86 10.85 2.08 8.98
CA ARG A 86 9.80 1.08 9.12
C ARG A 86 10.30 -0.33 8.81
N ARG A 87 11.16 -0.48 7.80
CA ARG A 87 11.79 -1.76 7.46
C ARG A 87 12.73 -2.26 8.53
N GLN A 88 13.42 -1.39 9.27
CA GLN A 88 14.24 -1.82 10.41
C GLN A 88 13.41 -2.49 11.51
N VAL A 89 12.14 -2.08 11.68
CA VAL A 89 11.24 -2.62 12.71
C VAL A 89 10.49 -3.87 12.24
N ALA A 90 10.04 -3.92 10.98
CA ALA A 90 9.14 -4.96 10.48
C ALA A 90 9.73 -5.88 9.40
N GLY A 91 10.93 -5.59 8.92
CA GLY A 91 11.52 -6.20 7.73
C GLY A 91 10.97 -5.60 6.44
N ASP A 92 11.37 -6.16 5.31
CA ASP A 92 10.90 -5.74 3.99
C ASP A 92 9.39 -5.91 3.82
N TYR A 93 8.81 -5.12 2.93
CA TYR A 93 7.38 -5.19 2.60
C TYR A 93 7.10 -6.44 1.78
N ASP A 94 6.34 -7.38 2.36
CA ASP A 94 5.92 -8.60 1.68
C ASP A 94 4.81 -8.30 0.66
N LEU A 95 3.86 -7.43 1.03
CA LEU A 95 2.72 -7.08 0.20
C LEU A 95 2.43 -5.58 0.30
N ALA A 96 2.18 -4.96 -0.84
CA ALA A 96 1.49 -3.69 -0.89
C ALA A 96 0.10 -3.86 -1.50
N ILE A 97 -0.89 -3.18 -0.92
CA ILE A 97 -2.26 -3.11 -1.40
C ILE A 97 -2.55 -1.65 -1.76
N ASN A 98 -2.71 -1.37 -3.06
CA ASN A 98 -3.09 -0.05 -3.53
C ASN A 98 -4.61 0.04 -3.70
N CYS A 99 -5.27 0.76 -2.77
CA CYS A 99 -6.71 0.99 -2.77
C CYS A 99 -7.13 2.22 -3.60
N ASP A 100 -6.20 2.95 -4.20
CA ASP A 100 -6.49 4.05 -5.12
C ASP A 100 -5.51 4.05 -6.29
N GLU A 101 -5.91 3.35 -7.35
CA GLU A 101 -5.13 3.16 -8.57
C GLU A 101 -5.17 4.34 -9.55
N PHE A 102 -5.99 5.36 -9.27
CA PHE A 102 -6.10 6.56 -10.08
C PHE A 102 -5.14 7.66 -9.64
N SER A 103 -4.67 7.60 -8.39
CA SER A 103 -3.67 8.53 -7.88
C SER A 103 -2.27 8.19 -8.39
N GLU A 104 -1.69 9.08 -9.18
CA GLU A 104 -0.31 8.99 -9.64
C GLU A 104 0.68 8.90 -8.48
N LEU A 105 0.41 9.64 -7.39
CA LEU A 105 1.23 9.60 -6.18
C LEU A 105 1.25 8.19 -5.56
N ASN A 106 0.10 7.50 -5.51
CA ASN A 106 0.06 6.12 -5.04
C ASN A 106 0.82 5.18 -5.97
N LEU A 107 0.69 5.35 -7.30
CA LEU A 107 1.42 4.52 -8.26
C LEU A 107 2.94 4.66 -8.09
N VAL A 108 3.44 5.86 -7.83
CA VAL A 108 4.85 6.11 -7.56
C VAL A 108 5.24 5.55 -6.20
N ALA A 109 4.51 5.91 -5.13
CA ALA A 109 4.87 5.54 -3.77
C ALA A 109 4.85 4.02 -3.54
N VAL A 110 3.84 3.32 -4.08
CA VAL A 110 3.75 1.85 -3.97
C VAL A 110 4.93 1.15 -4.65
N THR A 111 5.37 1.66 -5.81
CA THR A 111 6.55 1.13 -6.52
C THR A 111 7.85 1.51 -5.79
N ALA A 112 7.92 2.71 -5.21
CA ALA A 112 9.10 3.19 -4.48
C ALA A 112 9.41 2.39 -3.22
N ILE A 113 8.38 1.89 -2.51
CA ILE A 113 8.60 1.03 -1.34
C ILE A 113 9.01 -0.41 -1.68
N ARG A 114 9.16 -0.75 -2.98
CA ARG A 114 9.67 -2.03 -3.51
C ARG A 114 9.12 -3.27 -2.77
N PRO A 115 7.80 -3.49 -2.74
CA PRO A 115 7.25 -4.66 -2.07
C PRO A 115 7.56 -5.93 -2.89
N GLN A 116 7.56 -7.09 -2.23
CA GLN A 116 7.67 -8.37 -2.92
C GLN A 116 6.44 -8.60 -3.81
N TYR A 117 5.24 -8.45 -3.26
CA TYR A 117 3.97 -8.59 -3.96
C TYR A 117 3.15 -7.29 -3.98
N LEU A 118 2.30 -7.14 -5.01
CA LEU A 118 1.41 -6.00 -5.19
C LEU A 118 -0.02 -6.46 -5.56
N ALA A 119 -0.99 -6.02 -4.77
CA ALA A 119 -2.42 -6.02 -5.10
C ALA A 119 -2.89 -4.59 -5.44
N GLY A 120 -3.70 -4.42 -6.49
CA GLY A 120 -4.05 -3.08 -7.04
C GLY A 120 -2.99 -2.52 -7.99
N ALA A 121 -3.08 -1.29 -8.48
CA ALA A 121 -2.14 -0.77 -9.49
C ALA A 121 -0.81 -0.25 -8.91
N GLY A 122 0.21 -0.17 -9.76
CA GLY A 122 1.51 0.44 -9.49
C GLY A 122 2.25 0.69 -10.80
N LEU A 123 3.49 1.18 -10.74
CA LEU A 123 4.38 1.31 -11.89
C LEU A 123 5.35 0.13 -12.00
N SER A 124 5.90 -0.09 -13.20
CA SER A 124 7.03 -0.98 -13.41
C SER A 124 8.25 -0.57 -12.55
N PRO A 125 9.19 -1.49 -12.28
CA PRO A 125 10.36 -1.21 -11.45
C PRO A 125 11.23 -0.02 -11.88
N ASP A 126 11.13 0.40 -13.15
CA ASP A 126 11.80 1.56 -13.76
C ASP A 126 10.93 2.83 -13.80
N PHE A 127 9.72 2.78 -13.23
CA PHE A 127 8.73 3.86 -13.16
C PHE A 127 8.18 4.35 -14.52
N GLN A 128 8.47 3.68 -15.63
CA GLN A 128 8.11 4.19 -16.96
C GLN A 128 6.70 3.86 -17.43
N ARG A 129 6.12 2.75 -16.95
CA ARG A 129 4.81 2.28 -17.39
C ARG A 129 4.02 1.74 -16.22
N LYS A 130 2.69 1.65 -16.36
CA LYS A 130 1.88 0.92 -15.38
C LYS A 130 2.34 -0.53 -15.32
N PHE A 131 2.48 -1.04 -14.10
CA PHE A 131 2.81 -2.44 -13.85
C PHE A 131 1.70 -3.29 -14.44
N ALA A 132 2.07 -4.20 -15.35
CA ALA A 132 1.12 -4.95 -16.16
C ALA A 132 -0.04 -5.47 -15.31
N GLN A 133 -1.26 -5.09 -15.68
CA GLN A 133 -2.46 -5.72 -15.15
C GLN A 133 -2.49 -7.14 -15.71
N ALA A 134 -2.86 -8.12 -14.89
CA ALA A 134 -3.28 -9.39 -15.46
C ALA A 134 -4.47 -9.08 -16.37
N MET A 135 -4.39 -9.49 -17.63
CA MET A 135 -5.41 -9.24 -18.63
C MET A 135 -6.80 -9.58 -18.06
N THR A 136 -7.68 -8.58 -18.06
CA THR A 136 -9.10 -8.73 -17.73
C THR A 136 -9.78 -9.59 -18.80
N CYS A 137 -10.90 -10.23 -18.44
CA CYS A 137 -11.69 -11.22 -19.19
C CYS A 137 -11.94 -11.00 -20.70
N LEU A 138 -11.61 -9.85 -21.29
CA LEU A 138 -11.85 -9.55 -22.70
C LEU A 138 -11.02 -10.40 -23.67
N GLN A 139 -9.87 -10.94 -23.24
CA GLN A 139 -9.04 -11.82 -24.06
C GLN A 139 -9.38 -13.31 -23.92
N LEU A 140 -10.25 -13.68 -22.98
CA LEU A 140 -10.83 -15.03 -22.89
C LEU A 140 -12.10 -15.20 -23.74
N LEU A 141 -12.64 -14.09 -24.29
CA LEU A 141 -13.84 -14.09 -25.15
C LEU A 141 -13.51 -13.88 -26.63
N THR A 142 -12.23 -13.73 -26.98
CA THR A 142 -11.77 -13.50 -28.36
C THR A 142 -10.68 -14.47 -28.82
N GLY A 143 -10.47 -15.59 -28.11
CA GLY A 143 -9.53 -16.65 -28.46
C GLY A 143 -10.21 -18.02 -28.52
#